data_AF-A0A916SWW3-F1
#
_entry.id   AF-A0A916SWW3-F1
#
_cell.length_a   1.000
_cell.length_b   1.000
_cell.length_c   1.000
_cell.angle_alpha   90.00
_cell.angle_beta   90.00
_cell.angle_gamma   90.00
#
_symmetry.space_group_name_H-M   'P 1'
#
loop_
_entity.id
_entity.type
_entity.pdbx_description
1 polymer ?
#
loop_
_entity_poly.entity_id
_entity_poly.type
_entity_poly.pdbx_seq_one_letter_code
_entity_poly.pdbx_strand_id
1 'polypeptide(L)'
;MMMLLIALVTAAAMQAMPAPAPTAAPAARDKKICRRDTSIGSRLDVVKTCKTAAEWEAYNAAVARLENRRSDVTGSSGRIGRDR
;
A
#
# COMPACT_ATOMS: atom_id res chain seq x y z
N MET A 1 11.14 75.73 34.29
CA MET A 1 9.85 75.28 33.72
C MET A 1 10.11 73.96 33.01
N MET A 2 9.70 72.88 33.67
CA MET A 2 8.50 72.10 33.30
C MET A 2 8.76 71.31 32.01
N MET A 3 9.06 70.02 32.16
CA MET A 3 8.05 68.95 32.23
C MET A 3 7.58 68.55 30.83
N LEU A 4 8.04 67.40 30.35
CA LEU A 4 7.22 66.26 29.92
C LEU A 4 8.17 65.24 29.26
N LEU A 5 8.47 64.10 29.87
CA LEU A 5 7.66 62.87 29.85
C LEU A 5 7.24 62.43 28.44
N ILE A 6 8.10 61.67 27.75
CA ILE A 6 7.72 60.72 26.69
C ILE A 6 8.73 59.55 26.81
N ALA A 7 8.49 58.54 27.65
CA ALA A 7 7.62 57.38 27.42
C ALA A 7 8.05 56.51 26.22
N LEU A 8 8.45 55.27 26.55
CA LEU A 8 8.25 54.02 25.80
C LEU A 8 8.67 54.00 24.34
N VAL A 9 9.65 53.14 23.99
CA VAL A 9 9.46 52.04 23.02
C VAL A 9 10.57 50.99 23.26
N THR A 10 10.27 49.95 24.02
CA THR A 10 10.98 48.66 23.95
C THR A 10 10.36 47.86 22.81
N ALA A 11 10.83 48.07 21.58
CA ALA A 11 10.51 47.21 20.45
C ALA A 11 11.45 46.00 20.47
N ALA A 12 11.03 44.94 21.16
CA ALA A 12 11.70 43.65 21.07
C ALA A 12 11.66 43.19 19.60
N ALA A 13 12.84 43.07 18.99
CA ALA A 13 13.02 42.59 17.63
C ALA A 13 12.46 41.17 17.54
N MET A 14 11.27 41.05 16.92
CA MET A 14 10.66 39.79 16.57
C MET A 14 11.41 39.26 15.35
N GLN A 15 12.51 38.56 15.63
CA GLN A 15 13.35 37.94 14.61
C GLN A 15 12.51 36.85 13.93
N ALA A 16 12.20 37.07 12.65
CA ALA A 16 11.52 36.11 11.81
C ALA A 16 12.35 34.82 11.75
N MET A 17 11.85 33.77 12.40
CA MET A 17 12.45 32.46 12.34
C MET A 17 12.37 31.96 10.89
N PRO A 18 13.48 31.53 10.27
CA PRO A 18 13.45 31.04 8.90
C PRO A 18 12.51 29.84 8.82
N ALA A 19 11.52 29.93 7.92
CA ALA A 19 10.58 28.87 7.66
C ALA A 19 11.36 27.60 7.24
N PRO A 20 11.09 26.43 7.85
CA PRO A 20 11.74 25.20 7.44
C PRO A 20 11.42 24.92 5.97
N ALA A 21 12.46 24.76 5.16
CA ALA A 21 12.35 24.38 3.76
C ALA A 21 11.55 23.07 3.65
N PRO A 22 10.73 22.88 2.59
CA PRO A 22 10.01 21.64 2.38
C PRO A 22 11.02 20.51 2.16
N THR A 23 11.21 19.68 3.18
CA THR A 23 11.91 18.41 3.08
C THR A 23 11.25 17.60 1.97
N ALA A 24 12.00 17.34 0.90
CA ALA A 24 11.55 16.48 -0.19
C ALA A 24 11.01 15.17 0.39
N ALA A 25 9.71 14.94 0.21
CA ALA A 25 9.05 13.74 0.69
C ALA A 25 9.77 12.52 0.12
N PRO A 26 10.07 11.47 0.92
CA PRO A 26 10.68 10.26 0.41
C PRO A 26 9.81 9.73 -0.74
N ALA A 27 10.43 9.48 -1.89
CA ALA A 27 9.79 8.87 -3.06
C ALA A 27 8.86 7.76 -2.57
N ALA A 28 7.57 7.88 -2.93
CA ALA A 28 6.48 7.11 -2.36
C ALA A 28 6.85 5.63 -2.28
N ARG A 29 7.25 5.19 -1.08
CA ARG A 29 7.63 3.80 -0.83
C ARG A 29 6.44 2.96 -1.24
N ASP A 30 6.63 2.06 -2.20
CA ASP A 30 5.58 1.18 -2.72
C ASP A 30 4.78 0.60 -1.55
N LYS A 31 3.53 1.07 -1.41
CA LYS A 31 2.70 0.72 -0.28
C LYS A 31 2.39 -0.78 -0.38
N LYS A 32 2.73 -1.53 0.66
CA LYS A 32 2.36 -2.94 0.76
C LYS A 32 0.86 -3.05 1.00
N ILE A 33 0.19 -3.86 0.18
CA ILE A 33 -1.22 -4.19 0.26
C ILE A 33 -1.32 -5.56 0.93
N CYS A 34 -2.03 -5.63 2.06
CA CYS A 34 -2.24 -6.88 2.80
C CYS A 34 -3.62 -7.47 2.49
N ARG A 35 -3.65 -8.73 2.06
CA ARG A 35 -4.87 -9.54 1.92
C ARG A 35 -4.92 -10.61 3.00
N ARG A 36 -6.13 -11.03 3.36
CA ARG A 36 -6.39 -12.12 4.30
C ARG A 36 -7.11 -13.22 3.54
N ASP A 37 -6.50 -14.39 3.52
CA ASP A 37 -7.05 -15.58 2.88
C ASP A 37 -7.53 -16.53 3.99
N THR A 38 -8.82 -16.85 3.94
CA THR A 38 -9.43 -17.82 4.86
C THR A 38 -9.42 -19.17 4.15
N SER A 39 -8.74 -20.16 4.73
CA SER A 39 -8.75 -21.52 4.17
C SER A 39 -10.15 -22.15 4.31
N ILE A 40 -10.63 -22.79 3.25
CA ILE A 40 -11.92 -23.47 3.26
C ILE A 40 -11.81 -24.70 4.19
N GLY A 41 -12.65 -24.75 5.23
CA GLY A 41 -12.69 -25.86 6.18
C GLY A 41 -12.06 -25.58 7.55
N SER A 42 -11.42 -24.43 7.75
CA SER A 42 -10.93 -24.01 9.07
C SER A 42 -11.19 -22.52 9.30
N ARG A 43 -11.95 -22.19 10.35
CA ARG A 43 -12.22 -20.79 10.76
C ARG A 43 -11.01 -20.14 11.46
N LEU A 44 -10.03 -20.94 11.86
CA LEU A 44 -8.85 -20.49 12.59
C LEU A 44 -7.65 -20.24 11.68
N ASP A 45 -7.68 -20.76 10.45
CA ASP A 45 -6.57 -20.65 9.50
C ASP A 45 -6.77 -19.44 8.58
N VAL A 46 -6.51 -18.25 9.16
CA VAL A 46 -6.51 -16.98 8.44
C VAL A 46 -5.06 -16.57 8.20
N VAL A 47 -4.62 -16.70 6.95
CA VAL A 47 -3.26 -16.29 6.56
C VAL A 47 -3.31 -14.86 6.05
N LYS A 48 -2.41 -14.02 6.56
CA LYS A 48 -2.24 -12.64 6.09
C LYS A 48 -1.03 -12.54 5.17
N THR A 49 -1.25 -12.15 3.91
CA THR A 49 -0.19 -11.95 2.93
C THR A 49 -0.10 -10.48 2.55
N CYS A 50 1.07 -9.86 2.74
CA CYS A 50 1.33 -8.47 2.38
C CYS A 50 2.35 -8.41 1.25
N LYS A 51 1.96 -7.81 0.13
CA LYS A 51 2.77 -7.66 -1.08
C LYS A 51 2.61 -6.25 -1.65
N THR A 52 3.57 -5.78 -2.43
CA THR A 52 3.45 -4.54 -3.21
C THR A 52 2.41 -4.70 -4.34
N ALA A 53 2.00 -3.60 -4.96
CA ALA A 53 1.08 -3.64 -6.10
C ALA A 53 1.66 -4.48 -7.26
N ALA A 54 2.93 -4.27 -7.62
CA ALA A 54 3.61 -5.02 -8.68
C ALA A 54 3.66 -6.53 -8.39
N GLU A 55 3.90 -6.92 -7.13
CA GLU A 55 3.89 -8.32 -6.72
C GLU A 55 2.49 -8.96 -6.77
N TRP A 56 1.43 -8.19 -6.48
CA TRP A 56 0.06 -8.68 -6.63
C TRP A 56 -0.34 -8.90 -8.09
N GLU A 57 0.06 -8.00 -8.99
CA GLU A 57 -0.16 -8.18 -10.43
C GLU A 57 0.53 -9.44 -10.95
N ALA A 58 1.79 -9.66 -10.57
CA ALA A 58 2.52 -10.87 -10.91
C ALA A 58 1.85 -12.14 -10.35
N TYR A 59 1.33 -12.08 -9.11
CA TYR A 59 0.59 -13.17 -8.50
C TYR A 59 -0.70 -13.50 -9.26
N ASN A 60 -1.52 -12.50 -9.57
CA ASN A 60 -2.77 -12.68 -10.29
C ASN A 60 -2.52 -13.28 -11.69
N ALA A 61 -1.49 -12.78 -12.40
CA ALA A 61 -1.09 -13.30 -13.70
C ALA A 61 -0.65 -14.77 -13.63
N ALA A 62 0.03 -15.18 -12.55
CA ALA A 62 0.41 -16.58 -12.34
C ALA A 62 -0.80 -17.48 -12.06
N VAL A 63 -1.74 -17.01 -11.23
CA VAL A 63 -2.98 -17.75 -10.91
C VAL A 63 -3.83 -17.99 -12.16
N ALA A 64 -4.05 -16.95 -12.98
CA ALA A 64 -4.83 -17.07 -14.21
C ALA A 64 -4.28 -18.15 -15.17
N ARG A 65 -2.95 -18.30 -15.25
CA ARG A 65 -2.32 -19.36 -16.07
C ARG A 65 -2.56 -20.75 -15.50
N LEU A 66 -2.59 -20.90 -14.17
CA LEU A 66 -2.86 -22.18 -13.52
C LEU A 66 -4.31 -22.60 -13.73
N GLU A 67 -5.26 -21.66 -13.64
CA GLU A 67 -6.67 -21.92 -13.89
C GLU A 67 -6.90 -22.40 -15.32
N ASN A 68 -6.28 -21.76 -16.32
CA ASN A 68 -6.40 -22.19 -17.71
C ASN A 68 -5.87 -23.62 -17.93
N ARG A 69 -4.74 -23.98 -17.27
CA ARG A 69 -4.20 -25.35 -17.34
C ARG A 69 -5.08 -26.38 -16.64
N ARG A 70 -5.76 -26.02 -15.54
CA ARG A 70 -6.68 -26.91 -14.83
C ARG A 70 -7.82 -27.36 -15.75
N SER A 71 -8.36 -26.46 -16.56
CA SER A 71 -9.48 -26.75 -17.47
C SER A 71 -9.13 -27.79 -18.54
N ASP A 72 -7.88 -27.81 -19.01
CA ASP A 72 -7.42 -28.75 -20.04
C ASP A 72 -7.39 -30.20 -19.53
N VAL A 73 -6.93 -30.42 -18.29
CA VAL A 73 -6.81 -31.75 -17.69
C VAL A 73 -8.17 -32.41 -17.46
N THR A 74 -9.20 -31.65 -17.08
CA THR A 74 -10.54 -32.21 -16.86
C THR A 74 -11.24 -32.61 -18.17
N GLY A 75 -10.87 -31.99 -19.30
CA GLY A 75 -11.46 -32.28 -20.61
C GLY A 75 -10.88 -33.50 -21.35
N SER A 76 -9.70 -34.00 -20.96
CA SER A 76 -9.03 -35.10 -21.67
C SER A 76 -9.49 -36.49 -21.21
N SER A 77 -9.94 -36.64 -19.95
CA SER A 77 -10.40 -37.92 -19.39
C SER A 77 -11.77 -38.39 -19.95
N GLY A 78 -12.53 -37.54 -20.62
CA GLY A 78 -13.86 -37.88 -21.14
C GLY A 78 -13.90 -38.62 -22.49
N ARG A 79 -12.74 -38.86 -23.13
CA ARG A 79 -12.66 -39.44 -24.50
C ARG A 79 -12.12 -40.87 -24.58
N ILE A 80 -11.85 -41.54 -23.46
CA ILE A 80 -11.21 -42.88 -23.44
C ILE A 80 -12.23 -44.03 -23.22
N GLY A 81 -13.50 -43.87 -23.62
CA GLY A 81 -14.51 -44.89 -23.30
C GLY A 81 -15.83 -44.87 -24.07
N ARG A 82 -15.87 -44.39 -25.31
CA ARG A 82 -17.09 -44.42 -26.16
C ARG A 82 -16.95 -45.31 -27.40
N ASP A 83 -16.10 -46.33 -27.33
CA ASP A 83 -15.90 -47.30 -28.41
C ASP A 83 -15.92 -48.73 -27.84
N ARG A 84 -17.04 -49.16 -27.28
CA ARG A 84 -17.38 -50.59 -27.21
C ARG A 84 -18.88 -50.81 -27.04
#